data_AF-Q2B0Z5-F1
#
_entry.id   AF-Q2B0Z5-F1
#
_cell.length_a   1.000
_cell.length_b   1.000
_cell.length_c   1.000
_cell.angle_alpha   90.00
_cell.angle_beta   90.00
_cell.angle_gamma   90.00
#
_symmetry.space_group_name_H-M   'P 1'
#
loop_
_entity.id
_entity.type
_entity.pdbx_description
1 polymer ?
#
loop_
_entity_poly.entity_id
_entity_poly.type
_entity_poly.pdbx_seq_one_letter_code
_entity_poly.pdbx_strand_id
1 'polypeptide(L)' 'MEPKEYGLNDVVEMKKAHPCGANRWKIIRLGMDIRIKCEGCSHSVMIPRKDSAGK' A
#
# COMPACT_ATOMS: atom_id res chain seq x y z
N MET A 1 20.64 -8.43 5.80
CA MET A 1 19.65 -7.50 5.22
C MET A 1 18.37 -7.71 6.00
N GLU A 2 18.05 -6.79 6.91
CA GLU A 2 16.84 -6.89 7.72
C GLU A 2 15.60 -6.71 6.83
N PRO A 3 14.53 -7.51 7.04
CA PRO A 3 13.27 -7.29 6.34
C PRO A 3 12.75 -5.91 6.72
N LYS A 4 12.50 -5.05 5.73
CA LYS A 4 11.92 -3.73 5.95
C LYS A 4 10.48 -3.93 6.41
N GLU A 5 10.26 -3.86 7.72
CA GLU A 5 8.94 -4.04 8.34
C GLU A 5 8.11 -2.78 8.09
N TYR A 6 7.03 -2.93 7.32
CA TYR A 6 6.09 -1.83 7.09
C TYR A 6 5.04 -1.83 8.20
N GLY A 7 4.87 -0.68 8.87
CA GLY A 7 3.96 -0.49 10.00
C GLY A 7 2.61 0.12 9.62
N LEU A 8 1.66 0.11 10.57
CA LEU A 8 0.41 0.86 10.44
C LEU A 8 0.73 2.36 10.38
N ASN A 9 0.07 3.09 9.48
CA ASN A 9 0.28 4.51 9.15
C ASN A 9 1.57 4.80 8.37
N ASP A 10 2.33 3.78 7.98
CA ASP A 10 3.49 3.95 7.12
C ASP A 10 3.09 4.42 5.72
N VAL A 11 3.92 5.25 5.09
CA VAL A 11 3.66 5.79 3.76
C VAL A 11 4.57 5.09 2.76
N VAL A 12 3.95 4.30 1.89
CA VAL A 12 4.63 3.57 0.83
C VAL A 12 4.44 4.26 -0.52
N GLU A 13 5.47 4.22 -1.35
CA GLU A 13 5.42 4.74 -2.70
C GLU A 13 5.27 3.60 -3.70
N MET A 14 4.19 3.65 -4.47
CA MET A 14 3.92 2.64 -5.50
C MET A 14 4.81 2.91 -6.72
N LYS A 15 5.41 1.86 -7.27
CA LYS A 15 6.18 1.95 -8.53
C LYS A 15 5.32 2.35 -9.73
N LYS A 16 4.02 2.01 -9.71
CA LYS A 16 3.07 2.46 -10.73
C LYS A 16 2.53 3.83 -10.35
N ALA A 17 2.48 4.72 -11.35
CA ALA A 17 1.86 6.02 -11.21
C ALA A 17 0.37 5.86 -10.88
N HIS A 18 -0.09 6.58 -9.87
CA HIS A 18 -1.50 6.63 -9.54
C HIS A 18 -2.21 7.68 -10.42
N PRO A 19 -3.42 7.41 -10.95
CA PRO A 19 -4.15 8.33 -11.84
C PRO A 19 -4.40 9.74 -11.28
N CYS A 20 -4.35 9.96 -9.97
CA CYS A 20 -4.46 11.32 -9.42
C CYS A 20 -3.15 12.12 -9.43
N GLY A 21 -2.03 11.53 -9.86
CA GLY A 21 -0.70 12.15 -9.86
C GLY A 21 0.10 11.97 -8.57
N ALA A 22 -0.52 11.50 -7.47
CA ALA A 22 0.17 11.22 -6.22
C ALA A 22 0.50 9.73 -6.05
N ASN A 23 1.79 9.40 -5.96
CA ASN A 23 2.26 8.00 -5.84
C ASN A 23 2.44 7.52 -4.40
N ARG A 24 2.04 8.34 -3.43
CA ARG A 24 2.14 8.08 -1.98
C ARG A 24 0.87 7.47 -1.43
N TRP A 25 1.04 6.36 -0.71
CA TRP A 25 -0.04 5.57 -0.13
C TRP A 25 0.23 5.33 1.34
N LYS A 26 -0.70 5.73 2.20
CA LYS A 26 -0.63 5.47 3.64
C LYS A 26 -1.31 4.15 3.97
N ILE A 27 -0.62 3.29 4.71
CA ILE A 27 -1.19 2.03 5.21
C ILE A 27 -2.15 2.37 6.35
N ILE A 28 -3.43 2.13 6.13
CA ILE A 28 -4.47 2.37 7.14
C ILE A 28 -4.92 1.09 7.85
N ARG A 29 -4.54 -0.08 7.33
CA ARG A 29 -4.80 -1.39 7.97
C ARG A 29 -3.71 -2.39 7.59
N LEU A 30 -3.22 -3.13 8.58
CA LEU A 30 -2.27 -4.23 8.45
C LEU A 30 -2.84 -5.44 9.20
N GLY A 31 -2.91 -6.60 8.56
CA GLY A 31 -3.54 -7.81 9.09
C GLY A 31 -3.70 -8.91 8.04
N MET A 32 -4.88 -9.54 7.97
CA MET A 32 -5.25 -10.42 6.85
C MET A 32 -5.27 -9.67 5.52
N ASP A 33 -5.85 -8.47 5.50
CA ASP A 33 -5.88 -7.58 4.34
C ASP A 33 -5.08 -6.32 4.63
N ILE A 34 -4.37 -5.81 3.62
CA ILE A 34 -3.68 -4.54 3.72
C ILE A 34 -4.56 -3.50 3.05
N ARG A 35 -5.03 -2.51 3.81
CA ARG A 35 -5.77 -1.39 3.22
C ARG A 35 -4.85 -0.18 3.17
N ILE A 36 -4.73 0.40 1.99
CA ILE A 36 -3.91 1.59 1.75
C ILE A 36 -4.79 2.74 1.25
N LYS A 37 -4.44 3.97 1.64
CA LYS A 37 -5.14 5.20 1.27
C LYS A 37 -4.18 6.11 0.51
N CYS A 38 -4.54 6.53 -0.69
CA CYS A 38 -3.78 7.51 -1.44
C CYS A 38 -3.82 8.86 -0.71
N GLU A 39 -2.67 9.49 -0.47
CA GLU A 39 -2.62 10.78 0.21
C GLU A 39 -3.03 11.95 -0.70
N GLY A 40 -3.03 11.79 -2.02
CA GLY A 40 -3.43 12.85 -2.95
C GLY A 40 -4.92 12.97 -3.18
N CYS A 41 -5.65 11.85 -3.28
CA CYS A 41 -7.09 11.85 -3.55
C CYS A 41 -7.93 11.19 -2.45
N SER A 42 -7.32 10.77 -1.35
CA SER A 42 -7.98 10.02 -0.27
C SER A 42 -8.64 8.70 -0.69
N HIS A 43 -8.34 8.18 -1.87
CA HIS A 43 -8.89 6.91 -2.36
C HIS A 43 -8.28 5.73 -1.60
N SER A 44 -9.14 4.85 -1.08
CA SER A 44 -8.72 3.67 -0.33
C SER A 44 -8.86 2.41 -1.17
N VAL A 45 -7.80 1.63 -1.31
CA VAL A 45 -7.83 0.32 -1.98
C VAL A 45 -7.43 -0.79 -1.02
N MET A 46 -8.05 -1.95 -1.20
CA MET A 46 -7.70 -3.16 -0.48
C MET A 46 -6.70 -3.96 -1.31
N ILE A 47 -5.52 -4.18 -0.74
CA ILE A 47 -4.49 -5.04 -1.30
C ILE A 47 -4.60 -6.37 -0.55
N PRO A 48 -5.01 -7.47 -1.23
CA PRO A 48 -4.91 -8.79 -0.62
C PRO A 48 -3.44 -9.07 -0.32
N ARG A 49 -3.16 -9.58 0.88
CA ARG A 49 -1.81 -9.98 1.26
C ARG A 49 -1.41 -11.08 0.29
N LYS A 50 -0.41 -10.80 -0.55
CA LYS A 50 -0.03 -11.63 -1.69
C LYS A 50 0.26 -13.07 -1.22
N ASP A 51 -0.70 -13.98 -1.38
CA ASP A 51 -0.42 -15.40 -1.48
C ASP A 51 -0.06 -15.64 -2.96
N SER A 52 1.23 -15.77 -3.23
CA SER A 52 1.70 -16.57 -4.38
C SER A 52 1.13 -16.29 -5.78
N ALA A 53 0.92 -15.04 -6.21
CA ALA A 53 0.59 -14.76 -7.63
C ALA A 53 1.86 -14.46 -8.43
N GLY A 54 2.50 -15.53 -8.90
CA GLY A 54 3.60 -15.55 -9.85
C GLY A 54 3.75 -16.96 -10.40
N LYS A 55 2.78 -17.37 -11.21
CA LYS A 55 2.99 -18.38 -12.26
C LYS A 55 3.59 -17.69 -13.47
#